data_AF-A0A925K3K7-F1
#
_entry.id   AF-A0A925K3K7-F1
#
_cell.length_a   1.000
_cell.length_b   1.000
_cell.length_c   1.000
_cell.angle_alpha   90.00
_cell.angle_beta   90.00
_cell.angle_gamma   90.00
#
_symmetry.space_group_name_H-M   'P 1'
#
loop_
_entity.id
_entity.type
_entity.pdbx_description
1 polymer ?
#
loop_
_entity_poly.entity_id
_entity_poly.type
_entity_poly.pdbx_seq_one_letter_code
_entity_poly.pdbx_strand_id
1 'polypeptide(L)'
;MDFHLEFTPKPFDTKIAHEHKLFLAGSCFTEQIGSKLAAHKFRIIDNPNGILFNPVSIAKSVVSYIENKLYTEADLFYSNELWGSWEHHTRFSGVSKEETLHLINNSQKAAQEFLKEADWLLLTLGSAFVYQLENNQVVANCHKVPTDKFRKRLLSPEEVITTLDTLIHRLKNFNPGLKIMFTISPVRHLRDGFVENNRSKSTLIHAVHHLVDKFGGLYYFPAYELIIDDLRDYRFFAEDMVHPNYAATSYVWEKFVAACIDEPAQSLMKEINIINAAKNHKAFNPASEAHKKFLHNNLVRVKNLEEKFSYINFEKEKIYFSN
;
A
#
# COMPACT_ATOMS: atom_id res chain seq x y z
N MET A 1 3.69 -27.92 18.63
CA MET A 1 3.34 -26.77 19.48
C MET A 1 3.46 -25.55 18.61
N ASP A 2 2.37 -24.83 18.43
CA ASP A 2 2.41 -23.52 17.77
C ASP A 2 2.93 -22.51 18.78
N PHE A 3 4.16 -22.04 18.55
CA PHE A 3 4.88 -21.13 19.44
C PHE A 3 4.50 -19.66 19.19
N HIS A 4 3.21 -19.37 19.08
CA HIS A 4 2.70 -18.00 18.95
C HIS A 4 1.30 -17.86 19.59
N LEU A 5 0.96 -16.65 20.04
CA LEU A 5 -0.36 -16.36 20.63
C LEU A 5 -1.29 -15.86 19.52
N GLU A 6 -2.02 -16.79 18.89
CA GLU A 6 -2.83 -16.47 17.73
C GLU A 6 -3.85 -15.34 18.04
N PHE A 7 -3.71 -14.25 17.30
CA PHE A 7 -4.60 -13.11 17.28
C PHE A 7 -5.41 -13.14 15.98
N THR A 8 -6.73 -13.06 16.13
CA THR A 8 -7.65 -12.97 14.98
C THR A 8 -8.28 -11.59 14.97
N PRO A 9 -7.95 -10.74 13.99
CA PRO A 9 -8.59 -9.44 13.84
C PRO A 9 -10.10 -9.60 13.72
N LYS A 10 -10.85 -8.73 14.38
CA LYS A 10 -12.32 -8.73 14.26
C LYS A 10 -12.69 -8.49 12.78
N PRO A 11 -13.61 -9.28 12.20
CA PRO A 11 -14.13 -8.99 10.88
C PRO A 11 -14.72 -7.58 10.82
N PHE A 12 -14.51 -6.88 9.71
CA PHE A 12 -15.08 -5.55 9.52
C PHE A 12 -16.56 -5.66 9.21
N ASP A 13 -17.35 -4.72 9.75
CA ASP A 13 -18.79 -4.64 9.50
C ASP A 13 -19.09 -4.33 8.03
N THR A 14 -18.21 -3.58 7.36
CA THR A 14 -18.21 -3.41 5.91
C THR A 14 -16.93 -4.00 5.34
N LYS A 15 -17.08 -4.95 4.41
CA LYS A 15 -15.96 -5.63 3.76
C LYS A 15 -15.70 -5.11 2.35
N ILE A 16 -14.51 -5.40 1.85
CA ILE A 16 -14.07 -5.10 0.49
C ILE A 16 -14.60 -6.21 -0.44
N ALA A 17 -15.47 -5.81 -1.37
CA ALA A 17 -15.85 -6.60 -2.54
C ALA A 17 -14.77 -6.51 -3.63
N HIS A 18 -14.73 -7.49 -4.54
CA HIS A 18 -13.72 -7.56 -5.61
C HIS A 18 -13.81 -6.40 -6.61
N GLU A 19 -15.02 -5.91 -6.87
CA GLU A 19 -15.27 -4.80 -7.80
C GLU A 19 -14.82 -3.43 -7.29
N HIS A 20 -14.63 -3.30 -5.97
CA HIS A 20 -14.25 -2.05 -5.35
C HIS A 20 -12.90 -1.55 -5.86
N LYS A 21 -12.80 -0.23 -6.01
CA LYS A 21 -11.58 0.49 -6.36
C LYS A 21 -10.81 0.82 -5.07
N LEU A 22 -9.60 0.28 -4.95
CA LEU A 22 -8.76 0.42 -3.76
C LEU A 22 -7.62 1.40 -4.04
N PHE A 23 -7.62 2.52 -3.33
CA PHE A 23 -6.51 3.46 -3.32
C PHE A 23 -5.60 3.09 -2.15
N LEU A 24 -4.32 2.85 -2.40
CA LEU A 24 -3.35 2.49 -1.38
C LEU A 24 -2.25 3.54 -1.27
N ALA A 25 -1.94 4.01 -0.07
CA ALA A 25 -0.83 4.95 0.17
C ALA A 25 -0.11 4.67 1.49
N GLY A 26 1.21 4.82 1.50
CA GLY A 26 2.02 4.73 2.71
C GLY A 26 3.35 3.98 2.52
N SER A 27 3.73 3.23 3.55
CA SER A 27 5.05 2.60 3.65
C SER A 27 5.29 1.52 2.58
N CYS A 28 6.49 0.92 2.54
CA CYS A 28 6.79 -0.21 1.66
C CYS A 28 5.87 -1.42 1.88
N PHE A 29 5.28 -1.57 3.08
CA PHE A 29 4.29 -2.62 3.35
C PHE A 29 3.01 -2.44 2.51
N THR A 30 2.68 -1.22 2.10
CA THR A 30 1.60 -0.93 1.15
C THR A 30 1.81 -1.66 -0.17
N GLU A 31 3.03 -1.65 -0.71
CA GLU A 31 3.36 -2.30 -1.99
C GLU A 31 3.29 -3.83 -1.86
N GLN A 32 3.63 -4.39 -0.69
CA GLN A 32 3.49 -5.83 -0.43
C GLN A 32 2.02 -6.27 -0.49
N ILE A 33 1.12 -5.57 0.21
CA ILE A 33 -0.32 -5.87 0.18
C ILE A 33 -0.93 -5.53 -1.20
N GLY A 34 -0.52 -4.41 -1.80
CA GLY A 34 -0.92 -4.00 -3.14
C GLY A 34 -0.58 -5.06 -4.19
N SER A 35 0.64 -5.62 -4.15
CA SER A 35 1.03 -6.69 -5.08
C SER A 35 0.16 -7.94 -4.95
N LYS A 36 -0.24 -8.31 -3.72
CA LYS A 36 -1.13 -9.44 -3.47
C LYS A 36 -2.55 -9.14 -3.97
N LEU A 37 -3.07 -7.93 -3.75
CA LEU A 37 -4.37 -7.49 -4.32
C LEU A 37 -4.34 -7.53 -5.85
N ALA A 38 -3.30 -6.98 -6.49
CA ALA A 38 -3.14 -6.99 -7.94
C ALA A 38 -3.02 -8.41 -8.51
N ALA A 39 -2.30 -9.30 -7.84
CA ALA A 39 -2.20 -10.72 -8.23
C ALA A 39 -3.58 -11.42 -8.20
N HIS A 40 -4.49 -10.96 -7.35
CA HIS A 40 -5.89 -11.40 -7.31
C HIS A 40 -6.83 -10.51 -8.13
N LYS A 41 -6.29 -9.69 -9.04
CA LYS A 41 -7.03 -8.87 -10.01
C LYS A 41 -7.95 -7.80 -9.39
N PHE A 42 -7.73 -7.39 -8.14
CA PHE A 42 -8.42 -6.21 -7.60
C PHE A 42 -8.02 -4.95 -8.38
N ARG A 43 -8.94 -4.00 -8.46
CA ARG A 43 -8.70 -2.68 -9.07
C ARG A 43 -8.01 -1.78 -8.07
N ILE A 44 -6.71 -1.53 -8.28
CA ILE A 44 -5.92 -0.76 -7.34
C ILE A 44 -5.13 0.37 -8.02
N ILE A 45 -4.80 1.38 -7.22
CA ILE A 45 -3.65 2.25 -7.44
C ILE A 45 -2.84 2.29 -6.14
N ASP A 46 -1.52 2.16 -6.23
CA ASP A 46 -0.65 2.11 -5.05
C ASP A 46 0.46 3.15 -5.09
N ASN A 47 0.59 3.87 -3.97
CA ASN A 47 1.62 4.86 -3.68
C ASN A 47 1.88 5.83 -4.84
N PRO A 48 0.96 6.71 -5.27
CA PRO A 48 1.21 7.56 -6.44
C PRO A 48 2.32 8.60 -6.26
N ASN A 49 2.72 8.93 -5.02
CA ASN A 49 3.94 9.70 -4.73
C ASN A 49 5.16 8.81 -4.40
N GLY A 50 5.00 7.50 -4.53
CA GLY A 50 5.92 6.48 -4.05
C GLY A 50 5.80 6.24 -2.54
N ILE A 51 6.76 5.50 -1.99
CA ILE A 51 6.72 5.09 -0.58
C ILE A 51 6.86 6.29 0.33
N LEU A 52 5.85 6.49 1.19
CA LEU A 52 5.80 7.56 2.19
C LEU A 52 5.58 6.96 3.58
N PHE A 53 6.26 7.47 4.61
CA PHE A 53 6.21 6.87 5.94
C PHE A 53 5.40 7.67 6.96
N ASN A 54 5.52 9.00 6.93
CA ASN A 54 4.97 9.83 7.98
C ASN A 54 3.59 10.40 7.64
N PRO A 55 2.73 10.66 8.65
CA PRO A 55 1.37 11.16 8.44
C PRO A 55 1.31 12.48 7.65
N VAL A 56 2.27 13.39 7.88
CA VAL A 56 2.29 14.71 7.22
C VAL A 56 2.53 14.56 5.73
N SER A 57 3.51 13.77 5.32
CA SER A 57 3.81 13.53 3.90
C SER A 57 2.69 12.78 3.19
N ILE A 58 2.10 11.77 3.82
CA ILE A 58 0.96 11.02 3.28
C ILE A 58 -0.26 11.94 3.11
N ALA A 59 -0.58 12.74 4.14
CA ALA A 59 -1.67 13.69 4.05
C ALA A 59 -1.43 14.73 2.96
N LYS A 60 -0.21 15.27 2.85
CA LYS A 60 0.15 16.24 1.81
C LYS A 60 0.00 15.64 0.40
N SER A 61 0.41 14.40 0.17
CA SER A 61 0.23 13.77 -1.14
C SER A 61 -1.25 13.55 -1.46
N VAL A 62 -2.05 13.10 -0.50
CA VAL A 62 -3.48 12.89 -0.75
C VAL A 62 -4.21 14.21 -0.99
N VAL A 63 -3.89 15.26 -0.23
CA VAL A 63 -4.43 16.61 -0.44
C VAL A 63 -4.06 17.16 -1.81
N SER A 64 -2.83 16.92 -2.29
CA SER A 64 -2.45 17.37 -3.62
C SER A 64 -3.32 16.72 -4.71
N TYR A 65 -3.70 15.44 -4.57
CA TYR A 65 -4.63 14.77 -5.48
C TYR A 65 -6.01 15.42 -5.44
N ILE A 66 -6.54 15.71 -4.25
CA ILE A 66 -7.83 16.39 -4.08
C ILE A 66 -7.82 17.75 -4.81
N GLU A 67 -6.72 18.50 -4.69
CA GLU A 67 -6.53 19.82 -5.28
C GLU A 67 -6.10 19.78 -6.76
N ASN A 68 -5.83 18.59 -7.30
CA ASN A 68 -5.27 18.40 -8.63
C ASN A 68 -4.01 19.27 -8.89
N LYS A 69 -3.10 19.33 -7.90
CA LYS A 69 -1.89 20.15 -7.97
C LYS A 69 -1.10 19.84 -9.24
N LEU A 70 -0.78 20.88 -10.02
CA LEU A 70 0.18 20.77 -11.12
C LEU A 70 1.58 21.10 -10.59
N TYR A 71 2.52 20.16 -10.69
CA TYR A 71 3.91 20.37 -10.32
C TYR A 71 4.66 21.05 -11.46
N THR A 72 5.50 22.02 -11.08
CA THR A 72 6.29 22.83 -11.99
C THR A 72 7.77 22.73 -11.66
N GLU A 73 8.64 23.34 -12.45
CA GLU A 73 10.07 23.37 -12.18
C GLU A 73 10.42 23.93 -10.79
N ALA A 74 9.59 24.83 -10.25
CA ALA A 74 9.76 25.41 -8.92
C ALA A 74 9.52 24.39 -7.78
N ASP A 75 8.85 23.27 -8.05
CA ASP A 75 8.63 22.19 -7.09
C ASP A 75 9.78 21.16 -7.07
N LEU A 76 10.76 21.32 -7.97
CA LEU A 76 11.91 20.42 -8.09
C LEU A 76 13.15 21.00 -7.45
N PHE A 77 13.99 20.11 -6.92
CA PHE A 77 15.35 20.39 -6.54
C PHE A 77 16.31 19.55 -7.39
N TYR A 78 17.56 20.00 -7.51
CA TYR A 78 18.62 19.26 -8.18
C TYR A 78 19.68 18.85 -7.17
N SER A 79 19.98 17.56 -7.09
CA SER A 79 21.03 17.02 -6.22
C SER A 79 21.50 15.67 -6.72
N ASN A 80 22.79 15.35 -6.53
CA ASN A 80 23.39 14.09 -6.99
C ASN A 80 23.11 13.79 -8.47
N GLU A 81 23.21 14.82 -9.31
CA GLU A 81 22.96 14.76 -10.75
C GLU A 81 21.52 14.41 -11.17
N LEU A 82 20.58 14.44 -10.22
CA LEU A 82 19.18 14.10 -10.43
C LEU A 82 18.26 15.28 -10.06
N TRP A 83 17.21 15.44 -10.85
CA TRP A 83 16.04 16.23 -10.48
C TRP A 83 15.12 15.39 -9.60
N GLY A 84 14.60 15.98 -8.53
CA GLY A 84 13.70 15.32 -7.61
C GLY A 84 12.72 16.28 -6.96
N SER A 85 11.71 15.74 -6.29
CA SER A 85 10.74 16.51 -5.51
C SER A 85 10.77 16.06 -4.06
N TRP A 86 10.78 17.02 -3.12
CA TRP A 86 10.71 16.73 -1.69
C TRP A 86 9.40 16.05 -1.28
N GLU A 87 8.40 16.04 -2.15
CA GLU A 87 7.08 15.45 -1.92
C GLU A 87 6.95 14.03 -2.50
N HIS A 88 8.00 13.53 -3.16
CA HIS A 88 7.98 12.25 -3.87
C HIS A 88 9.13 11.34 -3.43
N HIS A 89 8.91 10.03 -3.55
CA HIS A 89 9.96 9.02 -3.43
C HIS A 89 10.98 9.14 -4.55
N THR A 90 12.22 8.71 -4.31
CA THR A 90 13.32 8.74 -5.29
C THR A 90 13.04 7.98 -6.60
N ARG A 91 11.99 7.14 -6.66
CA ARG A 91 11.55 6.52 -7.91
C ARG A 91 11.03 7.52 -8.95
N PHE A 92 10.68 8.73 -8.51
CA PHE A 92 10.30 9.85 -9.37
C PHE A 92 11.48 10.73 -9.77
N SER A 93 12.67 10.49 -9.23
CA SER A 93 13.85 11.28 -9.57
C SER A 93 14.43 10.83 -10.92
N GLY A 94 14.89 11.78 -11.72
CA GLY A 94 15.42 11.53 -13.06
C GLY A 94 16.48 12.54 -13.49
N VAL A 95 17.23 12.21 -14.54
CA VAL A 95 18.29 13.08 -15.08
C VAL A 95 17.72 14.26 -15.90
N SER A 96 16.57 14.06 -16.56
CA SER A 96 15.83 15.11 -17.24
C SER A 96 14.79 15.71 -16.29
N LYS A 97 14.79 17.05 -16.22
CA LYS A 97 13.79 17.81 -15.46
C LYS A 97 12.39 17.62 -16.04
N GLU A 98 12.30 17.67 -17.36
CA GLU A 98 11.06 17.59 -18.13
C GLU A 98 10.42 16.21 -17.98
N GLU A 99 11.21 15.13 -18.10
CA GLU A 99 10.73 13.76 -17.88
C GLU A 99 10.29 13.54 -16.43
N THR A 100 11.04 14.09 -15.46
CA THR A 100 10.70 14.04 -14.03
C THR A 100 9.34 14.70 -13.77
N LEU A 101 9.10 15.91 -14.31
CA LEU A 101 7.81 16.59 -14.19
C LEU A 101 6.68 15.83 -14.88
N HIS A 102 6.94 15.28 -16.07
CA HIS A 102 5.94 14.50 -16.80
C HIS A 102 5.53 13.25 -16.01
N LEU A 103 6.49 12.53 -15.44
CA LEU A 103 6.24 11.35 -14.59
C LEU A 103 5.41 11.72 -13.36
N ILE A 104 5.80 12.78 -12.64
CA ILE A 104 5.07 13.27 -11.46
C ILE A 104 3.64 13.65 -11.83
N ASN A 105 3.46 14.51 -12.83
CA ASN A 105 2.14 15.04 -13.18
C ASN A 105 1.21 13.97 -13.78
N ASN A 106 1.74 12.99 -14.50
CA ASN A 106 0.94 11.85 -14.96
C ASN A 106 0.46 10.99 -13.80
N SER A 107 1.34 10.69 -12.84
CA SER A 107 0.93 9.92 -11.66
C SER A 107 -0.06 10.68 -10.78
N GLN A 108 0.12 12.00 -10.67
CA GLN A 108 -0.76 12.92 -9.97
C GLN A 108 -2.18 12.91 -10.58
N LYS A 109 -2.27 13.01 -11.90
CA LYS A 109 -3.55 12.99 -12.62
C LYS A 109 -4.25 11.64 -12.45
N ALA A 110 -3.53 10.53 -12.64
CA ALA A 110 -4.08 9.20 -12.44
C ALA A 110 -4.60 8.99 -11.01
N ALA A 111 -3.86 9.49 -10.00
CA ALA A 111 -4.29 9.44 -8.61
C ALA A 111 -5.55 10.27 -8.34
N GLN A 112 -5.64 11.48 -8.89
CA GLN A 112 -6.80 12.35 -8.75
C GLN A 112 -8.06 11.72 -9.35
N GLU A 113 -7.95 11.15 -10.56
CA GLU A 113 -9.05 10.47 -11.24
C GLU A 113 -9.49 9.21 -10.47
N PHE A 114 -8.54 8.38 -10.02
CA PHE A 114 -8.85 7.17 -9.27
C PHE A 114 -9.48 7.48 -7.90
N LEU A 115 -8.98 8.48 -7.18
CA LEU A 115 -9.47 8.83 -5.82
C LEU A 115 -10.93 9.30 -5.82
N LYS A 116 -11.40 9.94 -6.90
CA LYS A 116 -12.81 10.35 -7.06
C LYS A 116 -13.77 9.18 -7.05
N GLU A 117 -13.33 8.05 -7.58
CA GLU A 117 -14.15 6.84 -7.77
C GLU A 117 -13.75 5.72 -6.81
N ALA A 118 -12.77 5.96 -5.92
CA ALA A 118 -12.30 4.97 -4.97
C ALA A 118 -13.39 4.64 -3.94
N ASP A 119 -13.58 3.35 -3.66
CA ASP A 119 -14.47 2.88 -2.60
C ASP A 119 -13.74 2.83 -1.26
N TRP A 120 -12.44 2.51 -1.32
CA TRP A 120 -11.57 2.35 -0.16
C TRP A 120 -10.24 3.09 -0.34
N LEU A 121 -9.81 3.77 0.71
CA LEU A 121 -8.47 4.31 0.88
C LEU A 121 -7.76 3.57 2.01
N LEU A 122 -6.66 2.87 1.71
CA LEU A 122 -5.83 2.15 2.66
C LEU A 122 -4.57 2.98 2.95
N LEU A 123 -4.42 3.44 4.20
CA LEU A 123 -3.31 4.25 4.67
C LEU A 123 -2.40 3.45 5.61
N THR A 124 -1.20 3.12 5.14
CA THR A 124 -0.19 2.40 5.95
C THR A 124 0.84 3.36 6.51
N LEU A 125 0.70 3.74 7.78
CA LEU A 125 1.62 4.67 8.44
C LEU A 125 2.90 3.95 8.88
N GLY A 126 4.06 4.47 8.47
CA GLY A 126 5.37 3.88 8.75
C GLY A 126 6.03 4.41 10.01
N SER A 127 6.13 5.73 10.13
CA SER A 127 6.87 6.39 11.22
C SER A 127 6.31 7.77 11.53
N ALA A 128 6.21 8.14 12.81
CA ALA A 128 5.91 9.50 13.26
C ALA A 128 7.13 10.44 13.21
N PHE A 129 8.30 9.98 12.78
CA PHE A 129 9.43 10.88 12.53
C PHE A 129 9.26 11.64 11.22
N VAL A 130 9.53 12.94 11.29
CA VAL A 130 9.61 13.82 10.13
C VAL A 130 11.01 14.40 10.00
N TYR A 131 11.40 14.67 8.76
CA TYR A 131 12.61 15.40 8.40
C TYR A 131 12.16 16.74 7.80
N GLN A 132 12.73 17.83 8.28
CA GLN A 132 12.38 19.18 7.88
C GLN A 132 13.57 19.90 7.28
N LEU A 133 13.35 20.63 6.19
CA LEU A 133 14.31 21.61 5.68
C LEU A 133 14.39 22.82 6.63
N GLU A 134 15.38 23.70 6.41
CA GLU A 134 15.57 24.93 7.21
C GLU A 134 14.33 25.84 7.20
N ASN A 135 13.53 25.83 6.13
CA ASN A 135 12.27 26.55 6.02
C ASN A 135 11.08 25.85 6.73
N ASN A 136 11.35 24.85 7.58
CA ASN A 136 10.38 24.00 8.29
C ASN A 136 9.51 23.09 7.41
N GLN A 137 9.72 23.05 6.09
CA GLN A 137 9.01 22.14 5.20
C GLN A 137 9.34 20.68 5.54
N VAL A 138 8.32 19.89 5.88
CA VAL A 138 8.45 18.43 6.00
C VAL A 138 8.67 17.83 4.62
N VAL A 139 9.71 17.00 4.49
CA VAL A 139 10.01 16.26 3.26
C VAL A 139 9.54 14.81 3.37
N ALA A 140 9.06 14.27 2.26
CA ALA A 140 8.60 12.90 2.12
C ALA A 140 9.76 11.91 1.96
N ASN A 141 10.85 12.36 1.33
CA ASN A 141 12.08 11.60 1.14
C ASN A 141 13.29 12.54 1.19
N CYS A 142 14.39 12.09 1.79
CA CYS A 142 15.64 12.88 1.89
C CYS A 142 16.54 12.73 0.64
N HIS A 143 16.22 11.82 -0.29
CA HIS A 143 16.91 11.64 -1.58
C HIS A 143 18.42 11.44 -1.48
N LYS A 144 18.86 10.76 -0.41
CA LYS A 144 20.27 10.56 -0.05
C LYS A 144 21.07 11.88 0.14
N VAL A 145 20.38 13.01 0.27
CA VAL A 145 21.00 14.27 0.67
C VAL A 145 21.50 14.14 2.12
N PRO A 146 22.68 14.69 2.45
CA PRO A 146 23.25 14.62 3.79
C PRO A 146 22.27 14.99 4.91
N THR A 147 22.27 14.22 5.99
CA THR A 147 21.26 14.33 7.06
C THR A 147 21.37 15.61 7.88
N ASP A 148 22.53 16.27 7.88
CA ASP A 148 22.76 17.58 8.51
C ASP A 148 21.95 18.71 7.87
N LYS A 149 21.44 18.50 6.64
CA LYS A 149 20.51 19.41 5.96
C LYS A 149 19.07 19.31 6.46
N PHE A 150 18.79 18.36 7.35
CA PHE A 150 17.44 18.12 7.83
C PHE A 150 17.37 18.18 9.36
N ARG A 151 16.41 18.95 9.85
CA ARG A 151 15.99 18.85 11.25
C ARG A 151 15.04 17.67 11.39
N LYS A 152 15.47 16.64 12.11
CA LYS A 152 14.63 15.50 12.45
C LYS A 152 13.86 15.77 13.74
N ARG A 153 12.56 15.43 13.77
CA ARG A 153 11.77 15.42 15.00
C ARG A 153 10.71 14.33 15.01
N LEU A 154 10.32 13.92 16.20
CA LEU A 154 9.15 13.07 16.42
C LEU A 154 7.90 13.95 16.48
N LEU A 155 6.86 13.60 15.72
CA LEU A 155 5.55 14.24 15.83
C LEU A 155 4.89 13.88 17.18
N SER A 156 4.17 14.83 17.77
CA SER A 156 3.29 14.53 18.90
C SER A 156 2.02 13.80 18.43
N PRO A 157 1.33 13.07 19.32
CA PRO A 157 0.03 12.46 18.98
C PRO A 157 -0.99 13.49 18.47
N GLU A 158 -1.04 14.68 19.07
CA GLU A 158 -1.95 15.77 18.70
C GLU A 158 -1.67 16.29 17.28
N GLU A 159 -0.39 16.38 16.89
CA GLU A 159 -0.02 16.76 15.52
C GLU A 159 -0.50 15.72 14.50
N VAL A 160 -0.36 14.43 14.82
CA VAL A 160 -0.83 13.35 13.93
C VAL A 160 -2.35 13.34 13.85
N ILE A 161 -3.05 13.46 14.98
CA ILE A 161 -4.52 13.56 15.04
C ILE A 161 -4.98 14.73 14.18
N THR A 162 -4.43 15.94 14.39
CA THR A 162 -4.83 17.15 13.64
C THR A 162 -4.61 17.00 12.14
N THR A 163 -3.46 16.43 11.75
CA THR A 163 -3.10 16.19 10.35
C THR A 163 -4.09 15.26 9.67
N LEU A 164 -4.36 14.10 10.29
CA LEU A 164 -5.22 13.08 9.72
C LEU A 164 -6.71 13.46 9.81
N ASP A 165 -7.14 14.13 10.87
CA ASP A 165 -8.50 14.67 11.02
C ASP A 165 -8.81 15.68 9.88
N THR A 166 -7.88 16.60 9.63
CA THR A 166 -7.99 17.55 8.50
C THR A 166 -8.07 16.83 7.16
N LEU A 167 -7.23 15.81 6.96
CA LEU A 167 -7.26 14.98 5.75
C LEU A 167 -8.61 14.28 5.57
N ILE A 168 -9.15 13.67 6.63
CA ILE A 168 -10.42 12.95 6.61
C ILE A 168 -11.56 13.89 6.21
N HIS A 169 -11.62 15.11 6.74
CA HIS A 169 -12.63 16.09 6.34
C HIS A 169 -12.53 16.47 4.86
N ARG A 170 -11.32 16.70 4.34
CA ARG A 170 -11.10 16.98 2.91
C ARG A 170 -11.51 15.80 2.04
N LEU A 171 -11.17 14.58 2.45
CA LEU A 171 -11.55 13.36 1.73
C LEU A 171 -13.06 13.16 1.71
N LYS A 172 -13.76 13.34 2.83
CA LYS A 172 -15.23 13.22 2.90
C LYS A 172 -15.94 14.25 2.03
N ASN A 173 -15.39 15.46 1.90
CA ASN A 173 -15.92 16.47 0.98
C ASN A 173 -15.67 16.10 -0.49
N PHE A 174 -14.53 15.49 -0.79
CA PHE A 174 -14.13 15.11 -2.15
C PHE A 174 -14.84 13.85 -2.65
N ASN A 175 -14.96 12.84 -1.80
CA ASN A 175 -15.61 11.56 -2.06
C ASN A 175 -16.36 11.10 -0.79
N PRO A 176 -17.64 11.46 -0.63
CA PRO A 176 -18.42 11.15 0.57
C PRO A 176 -18.63 9.66 0.84
N GLY A 177 -18.52 8.80 -0.18
CA GLY A 177 -18.69 7.35 -0.06
C GLY A 177 -17.43 6.58 0.35
N LEU A 178 -16.28 7.28 0.37
CA LEU A 178 -14.97 6.69 0.62
C LEU A 178 -14.86 6.16 2.04
N LYS A 179 -14.45 4.89 2.15
CA LYS A 179 -14.09 4.25 3.42
C LYS A 179 -12.59 4.33 3.60
N ILE A 180 -12.12 4.58 4.82
CA ILE A 180 -10.69 4.72 5.08
C ILE A 180 -10.24 3.64 6.06
N MET A 181 -9.27 2.84 5.65
CA MET A 181 -8.64 1.84 6.49
C MET A 181 -7.22 2.30 6.83
N PHE A 182 -6.96 2.46 8.12
CA PHE A 182 -5.61 2.68 8.62
C PHE A 182 -4.96 1.35 8.98
N THR A 183 -3.64 1.29 8.82
CA THR A 183 -2.82 0.25 9.42
C THR A 183 -1.45 0.84 9.78
N ILE A 184 -0.83 0.30 10.83
CA ILE A 184 0.55 0.66 11.17
C ILE A 184 1.47 -0.36 10.50
N SER A 185 2.49 0.14 9.80
CA SER A 185 3.46 -0.71 9.13
C SER A 185 4.18 -1.60 10.16
N PRO A 186 4.27 -2.92 9.95
CA PRO A 186 5.06 -3.80 10.81
C PRO A 186 6.58 -3.65 10.63
N VAL A 187 7.02 -2.93 9.59
CA VAL A 187 8.44 -2.69 9.32
C VAL A 187 9.06 -1.87 10.45
N ARG A 188 10.19 -2.36 10.99
CA ARG A 188 10.90 -1.72 12.09
C ARG A 188 11.81 -0.60 11.60
N HIS A 189 11.66 0.61 12.10
CA HIS A 189 12.57 1.72 11.77
C HIS A 189 13.75 1.77 12.74
N LEU A 190 14.66 0.78 12.66
CA LEU A 190 15.75 0.61 13.64
C LEU A 190 16.94 1.56 13.48
N ARG A 191 17.03 2.32 12.38
CA ARG A 191 18.12 3.29 12.16
C ARG A 191 18.27 4.30 13.32
N ASP A 192 17.18 4.53 14.04
CA ASP A 192 17.11 5.49 15.15
C ASP A 192 17.11 4.83 16.54
N GLY A 193 17.16 3.50 16.58
CA GLY A 193 17.09 2.70 17.80
C GLY A 193 15.69 2.18 18.14
N PHE A 194 15.66 1.13 18.97
CA PHE A 194 14.43 0.44 19.36
C PHE A 194 13.45 1.33 20.14
N VAL A 195 13.98 2.17 21.05
CA VAL A 195 13.16 3.09 21.86
C VAL A 195 12.44 4.09 20.95
N GLU A 196 13.15 4.70 20.01
CA GLU A 196 12.59 5.68 19.08
C GLU A 196 11.59 5.05 18.11
N ASN A 197 11.85 3.84 17.62
CA ASN A 197 10.86 3.09 16.86
C ASN A 197 9.57 2.86 17.67
N ASN A 198 9.68 2.42 18.92
CA ASN A 198 8.50 2.14 19.75
C ASN A 198 7.72 3.42 20.09
N ARG A 199 8.42 4.52 20.40
CA ARG A 199 7.79 5.85 20.59
C ARG A 199 7.03 6.29 19.33
N SER A 200 7.68 6.15 18.18
CA SER A 200 7.08 6.45 16.88
C SER A 200 5.81 5.64 16.60
N LYS A 201 5.86 4.32 16.77
CA LYS A 201 4.69 3.44 16.59
C LYS A 201 3.59 3.76 17.60
N SER A 202 3.94 4.00 18.87
CA SER A 202 2.98 4.38 19.92
C SER A 202 2.24 5.66 19.57
N THR A 203 2.92 6.68 19.04
CA THR A 203 2.28 7.92 18.57
C THR A 203 1.26 7.64 17.47
N LEU A 204 1.63 6.81 16.47
CA LEU A 204 0.74 6.50 15.36
C LEU A 204 -0.47 5.67 15.79
N ILE A 205 -0.26 4.63 16.60
CA ILE A 205 -1.33 3.76 17.13
C ILE A 205 -2.34 4.60 17.91
N HIS A 206 -1.86 5.43 18.85
CA HIS A 206 -2.73 6.28 19.65
C HIS A 206 -3.57 7.23 18.78
N ALA A 207 -2.93 7.93 17.83
CA ALA A 207 -3.61 8.88 16.98
C ALA A 207 -4.64 8.22 16.05
N VAL A 208 -4.31 7.06 15.48
CA VAL A 208 -5.23 6.31 14.60
C VAL A 208 -6.45 5.82 15.38
N HIS A 209 -6.26 5.23 16.56
CA HIS A 209 -7.39 4.77 17.38
C HIS A 209 -8.28 5.93 17.83
N HIS A 210 -7.70 7.07 18.21
CA HIS A 210 -8.48 8.28 18.51
C HIS A 210 -9.42 8.67 17.36
N LEU A 211 -8.95 8.58 16.11
CA LEU A 211 -9.76 8.94 14.94
C LEU A 211 -10.79 7.87 14.59
N VAL A 212 -10.40 6.60 14.64
CA VAL A 212 -11.30 5.46 14.36
C VAL A 212 -12.46 5.42 15.35
N ASP A 213 -12.21 5.72 16.62
CA ASP A 213 -13.26 5.76 17.66
C ASP A 213 -14.16 7.01 17.53
N LYS A 214 -13.64 8.09 16.92
CA LYS A 214 -14.35 9.37 16.74
C LYS A 214 -15.29 9.38 15.53
N PHE A 215 -14.97 8.68 14.45
CA PHE A 215 -15.70 8.77 13.18
C PHE A 215 -16.14 7.42 12.63
N GLY A 216 -17.40 7.33 12.19
CA GLY A 216 -17.86 6.23 11.34
C GLY A 216 -17.19 6.24 9.96
N GLY A 217 -17.08 5.05 9.35
CA GLY A 217 -16.46 4.84 8.03
C GLY A 217 -14.92 4.78 8.07
N LEU A 218 -14.33 4.77 9.26
CA LEU A 218 -12.91 4.56 9.48
C LEU A 218 -12.68 3.17 10.09
N TYR A 219 -11.59 2.53 9.70
CA TYR A 219 -11.26 1.18 10.13
C TYR A 219 -9.78 1.07 10.49
N TYR A 220 -9.45 0.12 11.36
CA TYR A 220 -8.07 -0.23 11.69
C TYR A 220 -7.79 -1.70 11.40
N PHE A 221 -6.79 -1.97 10.55
CA PHE A 221 -6.28 -3.32 10.34
C PHE A 221 -4.94 -3.49 11.11
N PRO A 222 -4.83 -4.46 12.04
CA PRO A 222 -3.73 -4.56 12.99
C PRO A 222 -2.51 -5.33 12.42
N ALA A 223 -1.94 -4.87 11.31
CA ALA A 223 -0.79 -5.52 10.67
C ALA A 223 0.47 -5.47 11.55
N TYR A 224 0.66 -4.40 12.32
CA TYR A 224 1.79 -4.24 13.24
C TYR A 224 1.74 -5.29 14.36
N GLU A 225 0.60 -5.42 15.02
CA GLU A 225 0.38 -6.33 16.15
C GLU A 225 0.47 -7.79 15.71
N LEU A 226 -0.05 -8.13 14.52
CA LEU A 226 0.10 -9.48 13.94
C LEU A 226 1.57 -9.90 13.76
N ILE A 227 2.46 -8.96 13.44
CA ILE A 227 3.87 -9.28 13.27
C ILE A 227 4.61 -9.21 14.61
N ILE A 228 4.37 -8.16 15.39
CA ILE A 228 5.17 -7.83 16.58
C ILE A 228 4.74 -8.63 17.81
N ASP A 229 3.45 -8.86 17.99
CA ASP A 229 2.88 -9.44 19.21
C ASP A 229 2.41 -10.88 19.02
N ASP A 230 1.80 -11.18 17.88
CA ASP A 230 1.35 -12.53 17.54
C ASP A 230 2.54 -13.39 17.09
N LEU A 231 3.11 -13.14 15.90
CA LEU A 231 4.23 -13.91 15.39
C LEU A 231 5.50 -13.79 16.25
N ARG A 232 5.81 -12.57 16.72
CA ARG A 232 6.76 -12.24 17.82
C ARG A 232 8.12 -12.94 17.80
N ASP A 233 8.69 -13.22 16.62
CA ASP A 233 9.98 -13.92 16.50
C ASP A 233 10.79 -13.43 15.28
N TYR A 234 12.13 -13.37 15.40
CA TYR A 234 13.03 -12.95 14.32
C TYR A 234 12.99 -13.86 13.09
N ARG A 235 12.54 -15.12 13.22
CA ARG A 235 12.31 -16.04 12.09
C ARG A 235 11.28 -15.53 11.08
N PHE A 236 10.49 -14.52 11.45
CA PHE A 236 9.50 -13.86 10.61
C PHE A 236 9.99 -12.57 9.97
N PHE A 237 11.27 -12.22 10.16
CA PHE A 237 11.92 -11.09 9.52
C PHE A 237 12.85 -11.58 8.40
N ALA A 238 13.12 -10.70 7.44
CA ALA A 238 14.11 -10.90 6.39
C ALA A 238 15.53 -10.77 6.96
N GLU A 239 16.54 -10.95 6.11
CA GLU A 239 17.96 -10.91 6.50
C GLU A 239 18.38 -9.59 7.16
N ASP A 240 17.68 -8.49 6.86
CA ASP A 240 17.92 -7.18 7.47
C ASP A 240 17.32 -7.02 8.87
N MET A 241 16.62 -8.03 9.38
CA MET A 241 15.96 -8.05 10.70
C MET A 241 14.93 -6.93 10.91
N VAL A 242 14.48 -6.29 9.82
CA VAL A 242 13.64 -5.09 9.83
C VAL A 242 12.34 -5.34 9.07
N HIS A 243 12.42 -5.91 7.88
CA HIS A 243 11.25 -6.20 7.05
C HIS A 243 10.67 -7.57 7.40
N PRO A 244 9.33 -7.72 7.45
CA PRO A 244 8.71 -9.04 7.50
C PRO A 244 9.12 -9.87 6.28
N ASN A 245 9.40 -11.15 6.49
CA ASN A 245 9.70 -12.06 5.38
C ASN A 245 8.42 -12.57 4.69
N TYR A 246 8.59 -13.47 3.72
CA TYR A 246 7.49 -14.04 2.94
C TYR A 246 6.44 -14.75 3.81
N ALA A 247 6.87 -15.54 4.80
CA ALA A 247 5.96 -16.28 5.68
C ALA A 247 5.11 -15.30 6.50
N ALA A 248 5.76 -14.29 7.08
CA ALA A 248 5.10 -13.27 7.90
C ALA A 248 4.12 -12.41 7.08
N THR A 249 4.52 -11.99 5.89
CA THR A 249 3.66 -11.21 4.97
C THR A 249 2.48 -12.05 4.48
N SER A 250 2.66 -13.36 4.31
CA SER A 250 1.57 -14.27 3.92
C SER A 250 0.59 -14.51 5.07
N TYR A 251 1.09 -14.62 6.31
CA TYR A 251 0.26 -14.67 7.51
C TYR A 251 -0.62 -13.42 7.65
N VAL A 252 -0.05 -12.23 7.51
CA VAL A 252 -0.82 -10.97 7.57
C VAL A 252 -1.83 -10.90 6.42
N TRP A 253 -1.47 -11.39 5.23
CA TRP A 253 -2.41 -11.46 4.10
C TRP A 253 -3.60 -12.37 4.39
N GLU A 254 -3.39 -13.55 4.97
CA GLU A 254 -4.47 -14.46 5.34
C GLU A 254 -5.43 -13.81 6.35
N LYS A 255 -4.89 -13.14 7.37
CA LYS A 255 -5.68 -12.39 8.37
C LYS A 255 -6.40 -11.19 7.73
N PHE A 256 -5.77 -10.50 6.78
CA PHE A 256 -6.39 -9.43 6.01
C PHE A 256 -7.57 -9.93 5.18
N VAL A 257 -7.40 -11.06 4.47
CA VAL A 257 -8.48 -11.66 3.67
C VAL A 257 -9.66 -12.05 4.55
N ALA A 258 -9.39 -12.72 5.67
CA ALA A 258 -10.44 -13.16 6.59
C ALA A 258 -11.23 -11.98 7.20
N ALA A 259 -10.54 -10.93 7.62
CA ALA A 259 -11.15 -9.80 8.31
C ALA A 259 -11.81 -8.79 7.35
N CYS A 260 -11.16 -8.51 6.21
CA CYS A 260 -11.46 -7.35 5.38
C CYS A 260 -12.16 -7.67 4.06
N ILE A 261 -12.03 -8.89 3.51
CA ILE A 261 -12.56 -9.23 2.18
C ILE A 261 -13.87 -10.03 2.32
N ASP A 262 -14.88 -9.72 1.49
CA ASP A 262 -16.16 -10.44 1.53
C ASP A 262 -16.08 -11.88 0.97
N GLU A 263 -17.05 -12.73 1.33
CA GLU A 263 -17.03 -14.14 0.95
C GLU A 263 -17.11 -14.38 -0.58
N PRO A 264 -17.90 -13.62 -1.36
CA PRO A 264 -17.88 -13.71 -2.82
C PRO A 264 -16.49 -13.43 -3.41
N ALA A 265 -15.82 -12.35 -2.97
CA ALA A 265 -14.49 -12.02 -3.43
C ALA A 265 -13.46 -13.09 -2.99
N GLN A 266 -13.54 -13.61 -1.77
CA GLN A 266 -12.69 -14.72 -1.33
C GLN A 266 -12.84 -15.96 -2.21
N SER A 267 -14.06 -16.27 -2.66
CA SER A 267 -14.31 -17.40 -3.55
C SER A 267 -13.70 -17.18 -4.93
N LEU A 268 -13.85 -15.97 -5.49
CA LEU A 268 -13.19 -15.58 -6.74
C LEU A 268 -11.66 -15.60 -6.62
N MET A 269 -11.11 -15.14 -5.50
CA MET A 269 -9.67 -15.18 -5.24
C MET A 269 -9.11 -16.61 -5.30
N LYS A 270 -9.85 -17.61 -4.80
CA LYS A 270 -9.46 -19.03 -4.92
C LYS A 270 -9.41 -19.49 -6.38
N GLU A 271 -10.39 -19.10 -7.19
CA GLU A 271 -10.41 -19.40 -8.63
C GLU A 271 -9.25 -18.75 -9.37
N ILE A 272 -8.95 -17.48 -9.09
CA ILE A 272 -7.82 -16.76 -9.67
C ILE A 272 -6.48 -17.39 -9.25
N ASN A 273 -6.37 -17.86 -8.00
CA ASN A 273 -5.15 -18.55 -7.53
C ASN A 273 -4.88 -19.84 -8.29
N ILE A 274 -5.93 -20.59 -8.67
CA ILE A 274 -5.76 -21.78 -9.50
C ILE A 274 -5.19 -21.41 -10.87
N ILE A 275 -5.68 -20.33 -11.48
CA ILE A 275 -5.14 -19.81 -12.75
C ILE A 275 -3.69 -19.35 -12.59
N ASN A 276 -3.39 -18.58 -11.55
CA ASN A 276 -2.04 -18.09 -11.28
C ASN A 276 -1.05 -19.24 -11.07
N ALA A 277 -1.45 -20.28 -10.31
CA ALA A 277 -0.64 -21.48 -10.12
C ALA A 277 -0.42 -22.23 -11.44
N ALA A 278 -1.47 -22.36 -12.27
CA ALA A 278 -1.36 -22.99 -13.58
C ALA A 278 -0.42 -22.22 -14.53
N LYS A 279 -0.48 -20.89 -14.52
CA LYS A 279 0.39 -20.02 -15.34
C LYS A 279 1.86 -20.07 -14.90
N ASN A 280 2.11 -20.28 -13.61
CA ASN A 280 3.46 -20.39 -13.06
C ASN A 280 4.03 -21.81 -13.16
N HIS A 281 3.23 -22.80 -13.58
CA HIS A 281 3.69 -24.16 -13.76
C HIS A 281 4.69 -24.26 -14.91
N LYS A 282 5.86 -24.85 -14.64
CA LYS A 282 6.87 -25.15 -15.66
C LYS A 282 6.66 -26.59 -16.15
N ALA A 283 6.17 -26.73 -17.39
CA ALA A 283 5.95 -28.04 -17.97
C ALA A 283 7.28 -28.76 -18.26
N PHE A 284 7.36 -30.02 -17.85
CA PHE A 284 8.54 -30.87 -18.13
C PHE A 284 8.66 -31.20 -19.63
N ASN A 285 7.54 -31.49 -20.30
CA ASN A 285 7.48 -31.68 -21.75
C ASN A 285 6.34 -30.81 -22.35
N PRO A 286 6.65 -29.59 -22.82
CA PRO A 286 5.66 -28.69 -23.42
C PRO A 286 4.98 -29.26 -24.68
N ALA A 287 5.63 -30.16 -25.42
CA ALA A 287 5.07 -30.74 -26.64
C ALA A 287 4.06 -31.88 -26.38
N SER A 288 3.96 -32.35 -25.13
CA SER A 288 3.10 -33.49 -24.78
C SER A 288 1.60 -33.16 -24.93
N GLU A 289 0.81 -34.16 -25.31
CA GLU A 289 -0.66 -34.03 -25.36
C GLU A 289 -1.27 -33.71 -23.99
N ALA A 290 -0.64 -34.17 -22.90
CA ALA A 290 -1.05 -33.82 -21.55
C ALA A 290 -0.91 -32.32 -21.29
N HIS A 291 0.20 -31.70 -21.74
CA HIS A 291 0.39 -30.26 -21.58
C HIS A 291 -0.58 -29.45 -22.45
N LYS A 292 -0.80 -29.85 -23.70
CA LYS A 292 -1.80 -29.19 -24.58
C LYS A 292 -3.21 -29.22 -23.96
N LYS A 293 -3.61 -30.37 -23.40
CA LYS A 293 -4.89 -30.49 -22.65
C LYS A 293 -4.91 -29.60 -21.41
N PHE A 294 -3.81 -29.53 -20.67
CA PHE A 294 -3.68 -28.63 -19.53
C PHE A 294 -3.88 -27.16 -19.92
N LEU A 295 -3.24 -26.70 -21.00
CA LEU A 295 -3.38 -25.33 -21.49
C LEU A 295 -4.83 -25.07 -21.94
N HIS A 296 -5.41 -25.97 -22.74
CA HIS A 296 -6.80 -25.86 -23.18
C HIS A 296 -7.80 -25.78 -22.01
N ASN A 297 -7.67 -26.65 -21.01
CA ASN A 297 -8.56 -26.65 -19.85
C ASN A 297 -8.46 -25.35 -19.05
N ASN A 298 -7.26 -24.80 -18.88
CA ASN A 298 -7.07 -23.52 -18.21
C ASN A 298 -7.58 -22.34 -19.05
N LEU A 299 -7.44 -22.39 -20.38
CA LEU A 299 -8.02 -21.39 -21.28
C LEU A 299 -9.56 -21.36 -21.17
N VAL A 300 -10.21 -22.53 -21.14
CA VAL A 300 -11.66 -22.63 -20.92
C VAL A 300 -12.05 -22.06 -19.56
N ARG A 301 -11.29 -22.38 -18.49
CA ARG A 301 -11.54 -21.82 -17.16
C ARG A 301 -11.44 -20.30 -17.13
N VAL A 302 -10.41 -19.75 -17.77
CA VAL A 302 -10.22 -18.29 -17.89
C VAL A 302 -11.38 -17.64 -18.63
N LYS A 303 -11.83 -18.21 -19.75
CA LYS A 303 -12.99 -17.70 -20.50
C LYS A 303 -14.28 -17.71 -19.66
N ASN A 304 -14.55 -18.80 -18.94
CA ASN A 304 -15.73 -18.89 -18.07
C ASN A 304 -15.70 -17.83 -16.94
N LEU A 305 -14.52 -17.54 -16.39
CA LEU A 305 -14.37 -16.50 -15.37
C LEU A 305 -14.51 -15.09 -15.97
N GLU A 306 -13.99 -14.86 -17.17
CA GLU A 306 -14.18 -13.59 -17.88
C GLU A 306 -15.65 -13.33 -18.24
N GLU A 307 -16.40 -14.36 -18.64
CA GLU A 307 -17.84 -14.26 -18.87
C GLU A 307 -18.61 -13.95 -17.58
N LYS A 308 -18.25 -14.58 -16.47
CA LYS A 308 -18.89 -14.36 -15.16
C LYS A 308 -18.50 -13.02 -14.52
N PHE A 309 -17.28 -12.55 -14.75
CA PHE A 309 -16.71 -11.34 -14.16
C PHE A 309 -16.12 -10.45 -15.26
N SER A 310 -17.01 -9.91 -16.12
CA SER A 310 -16.68 -9.12 -17.32
C SER A 310 -15.84 -7.87 -17.05
N TYR A 311 -15.77 -7.45 -15.79
CA TYR A 311 -15.03 -6.31 -15.31
C TYR A 311 -13.55 -6.59 -15.02
N ILE A 312 -13.12 -7.86 -15.11
CA ILE A 312 -11.75 -8.34 -14.90
C ILE A 312 -11.06 -8.60 -16.24
N ASN A 313 -9.84 -8.08 -16.39
CA ASN A 313 -9.03 -8.33 -17.59
C ASN A 313 -8.15 -9.59 -17.43
N PHE A 314 -8.45 -10.60 -18.25
CA PHE A 314 -7.69 -11.86 -18.35
C PHE A 314 -6.87 -12.02 -19.63
N GLU A 315 -6.67 -10.95 -20.43
CA GLU A 315 -5.96 -11.04 -21.72
C GLU A 315 -4.58 -11.69 -21.62
N LYS A 316 -3.80 -11.34 -20.59
CA LYS A 316 -2.47 -11.93 -20.38
C LYS A 316 -2.52 -13.43 -20.12
N GLU A 317 -3.54 -13.90 -19.39
CA GLU A 317 -3.75 -15.31 -19.10
C GLU A 317 -4.26 -16.04 -20.35
N LYS A 318 -5.19 -15.44 -21.10
CA LYS A 318 -5.69 -16.00 -22.36
C LYS A 318 -4.57 -16.19 -23.38
N ILE A 319 -3.72 -15.18 -23.57
CA ILE A 319 -2.55 -15.27 -24.47
C ILE A 319 -1.62 -16.40 -24.03
N TYR A 320 -1.35 -16.52 -22.73
CA TYR A 320 -0.46 -17.57 -22.21
C TYR A 320 -1.01 -18.99 -22.47
N PHE A 321 -2.28 -19.24 -22.16
CA PHE A 321 -2.88 -20.58 -22.33
C PHE A 321 -3.34 -20.91 -23.75
N SER A 322 -3.20 -19.96 -24.70
CA SER A 322 -3.50 -20.20 -26.12
C SER A 322 -2.28 -20.66 -26.93
N ASN A 323 -1.07 -20.54 -26.37
CA ASN A 323 0.18 -21.03 -26.97
C ASN A 323 0.35 -22.54 -26.78
#